data_AF-X1VQA9-F1
#
_entry.id   AF-X1VQA9-F1
#
_cell.length_a   1.000
_cell.length_b   1.000
_cell.length_c   1.000
_cell.angle_alpha   90.00
_cell.angle_beta   90.00
_cell.angle_gamma   90.00
#
_symmetry.space_group_name_H-M   'P 1'
#
loop_
_entity.id
_entity.type
_entity.pdbx_description
1 polymer ?
#
loop_
_entity_poly.entity_id
_entity_poly.type
_entity_poly.pdbx_seq_one_letter_code
_entity_poly.pdbx_strand_id
1 'polypeptide(L)'
;IVLGFGLKLLGRKRKQRFIGNILLGIGFIFLGMKVMSESVVPLKDHALFKETLINLEHIPLLALLVSALFTSIIQSSTATMGLTISLAMQGLISLNLAVPIILGSHLGSCSTVLFAGIGASMSAKRVTLAICRGKF
;
A
#
# COMPACT_ATOMS: atom_id res chain seq x y z
N ILE A 1 8.06 -13.30 12.83
CA ILE A 1 9.37 -12.68 13.17
C ILE A 1 10.30 -13.68 13.86
N VAL A 2 9.93 -14.26 15.02
CA VAL A 2 10.76 -15.21 15.79
C VAL A 2 11.28 -16.38 14.94
N LEU A 3 10.41 -17.02 14.17
CA LEU A 3 10.77 -18.10 13.23
C LEU A 3 11.80 -17.68 12.17
N GLY A 4 11.64 -16.49 11.59
CA GLY A 4 12.57 -15.93 10.60
C GLY A 4 13.92 -15.57 11.20
N PHE A 5 13.93 -15.02 12.42
CA PHE A 5 15.14 -14.70 13.17
C PHE A 5 15.92 -15.96 13.54
N GLY A 6 15.21 -17.00 14.02
CA GLY A 6 15.78 -18.30 14.32
C GLY A 6 16.41 -18.97 13.09
N LEU A 7 15.71 -19.02 11.95
CA LEU A 7 16.23 -19.57 10.70
C LEU A 7 17.44 -18.81 10.15
N LYS A 8 17.51 -17.48 10.34
CA LYS A 8 18.65 -16.67 9.93
C LYS A 8 19.90 -16.96 10.79
N LEU A 9 19.74 -17.07 12.12
CA LEU A 9 20.84 -17.29 13.06
C LEU A 9 21.35 -18.74 13.05
N LEU A 10 20.43 -19.72 13.00
CA LEU A 10 20.76 -21.16 13.03
C LEU A 10 21.04 -21.72 11.62
N GLY A 11 20.72 -20.97 10.56
CA GLY A 11 20.86 -21.39 9.17
C GLY A 11 22.33 -21.52 8.74
N ARG A 12 22.80 -22.77 8.63
CA ARG A 12 24.14 -23.12 8.13
C ARG A 12 24.26 -22.99 6.61
N LYS A 13 23.16 -23.14 5.86
CA LYS A 13 23.16 -23.07 4.38
C LYS A 13 22.68 -21.72 3.85
N ARG A 14 23.26 -21.25 2.74
CA ARG A 14 22.91 -19.96 2.10
C ARG A 14 21.40 -19.81 1.83
N LYS A 15 20.72 -20.89 1.42
CA LYS A 15 19.24 -20.94 1.23
C LYS A 15 18.45 -20.68 2.51
N GLN A 16 18.89 -21.24 3.65
CA GLN A 16 18.18 -21.07 4.94
C GLN A 16 18.22 -19.62 5.43
N ARG A 17 19.37 -18.94 5.26
CA ARG A 17 19.51 -17.51 5.57
C ARG A 17 18.63 -16.63 4.68
N PHE A 18 18.52 -16.97 3.40
CA PHE A 18 17.63 -16.28 2.46
C PHE A 18 16.16 -16.40 2.86
N ILE A 19 15.69 -17.62 3.18
CA ILE A 19 14.33 -17.85 3.66
C ILE A 19 14.08 -17.13 4.99
N GLY A 20 15.05 -17.13 5.90
CA GLY A 20 14.97 -16.39 7.16
C GLY A 20 14.81 -14.88 6.96
N ASN A 21 15.54 -14.28 6.02
CA ASN A 21 15.41 -12.85 5.67
C ASN A 21 14.03 -12.52 5.08
N ILE A 22 13.48 -13.38 4.22
CA ILE A 22 12.12 -13.20 3.66
C ILE A 22 11.08 -13.24 4.78
N LEU A 23 11.14 -14.26 5.65
CA LEU A 23 10.21 -14.40 6.78
C LEU A 23 10.29 -13.23 7.77
N LEU A 24 11.50 -12.71 7.99
CA LEU A 24 11.72 -11.51 8.81
C LEU A 24 11.11 -10.28 8.16
N GLY A 25 11.37 -10.03 6.87
CA GLY A 25 10.81 -8.90 6.14
C GLY A 25 9.28 -8.90 6.16
N ILE A 26 8.66 -10.04 5.87
CA ILE A 26 7.20 -10.21 5.97
C ILE A 26 6.73 -9.92 7.40
N GLY A 27 7.40 -10.49 8.40
CA GLY A 27 7.05 -10.26 9.80
C GLY A 27 7.12 -8.78 10.21
N PHE A 28 8.12 -8.04 9.75
CA PHE A 28 8.23 -6.60 10.02
C PHE A 28 7.15 -5.78 9.31
N ILE A 29 6.75 -6.14 8.09
CA ILE A 29 5.63 -5.48 7.39
C ILE A 29 4.34 -5.61 8.20
N PHE A 30 4.00 -6.83 8.64
CA PHE A 30 2.81 -7.05 9.48
C PHE A 30 2.88 -6.33 10.83
N LEU A 31 4.07 -6.27 11.44
CA LEU A 31 4.27 -5.50 12.68
C LEU A 31 4.05 -4.00 12.43
N GLY A 32 4.64 -3.44 11.38
CA GLY A 32 4.46 -2.03 11.00
C GLY A 32 2.99 -1.71 10.74
N MET A 33 2.27 -2.58 10.04
CA MET A 33 0.82 -2.46 9.82
C MET A 33 0.03 -2.48 11.13
N LYS A 34 0.38 -3.35 12.08
CA LYS A 34 -0.27 -3.40 13.41
C LYS A 34 -0.06 -2.08 14.16
N VAL A 35 1.17 -1.57 14.19
CA VAL A 35 1.53 -0.31 14.87
C VAL A 35 0.82 0.89 14.23
N MET A 36 0.81 0.96 12.89
CA MET A 36 0.06 2.00 12.17
C MET A 36 -1.40 1.98 12.57
N SER A 37 -2.00 0.80 12.63
CA SER A 37 -3.42 0.71 12.94
C SER A 37 -3.75 1.02 14.39
N GLU A 38 -2.94 0.56 15.35
CA GLU A 38 -3.07 0.95 16.77
C GLU A 38 -2.95 2.47 16.96
N SER A 39 -2.15 3.13 16.13
CA SER A 39 -2.00 4.60 16.16
C SER A 39 -3.19 5.35 15.57
N VAL A 40 -3.94 4.73 14.65
CA VAL A 40 -5.14 5.33 14.00
C VAL A 40 -6.42 5.01 14.76
N VAL A 41 -6.44 3.98 15.62
CA VAL A 41 -7.57 3.70 16.53
C VAL A 41 -8.02 4.92 17.35
N PRO A 42 -7.15 5.68 18.05
CA PRO A 42 -7.59 6.86 18.82
C PRO A 42 -8.06 8.03 17.93
N LEU A 43 -7.69 8.05 16.64
CA LEU A 43 -8.19 9.04 15.70
C LEU A 43 -9.67 8.83 15.36
N LYS A 44 -10.25 7.64 15.57
CA LYS A 44 -11.68 7.35 15.37
C LYS A 44 -12.61 8.21 16.24
N ASP A 45 -12.11 8.66 17.38
CA ASP A 45 -12.88 9.44 18.35
C ASP A 45 -12.85 10.95 18.04
N HIS A 46 -11.99 11.39 17.12
CA HIS A 46 -11.99 12.77 16.64
C HIS A 46 -13.08 12.99 15.58
N ALA A 47 -13.98 13.96 15.85
CA ALA A 47 -15.08 14.32 14.96
C ALA A 47 -14.63 14.65 13.52
N LEU A 48 -13.51 15.37 13.36
CA LEU A 48 -12.93 15.70 12.05
C LEU A 48 -12.52 14.45 11.25
N PHE A 49 -12.02 13.41 11.90
CA PHE A 49 -11.62 12.17 11.22
C PHE A 49 -12.83 11.35 10.77
N LYS A 50 -13.88 11.29 11.60
CA LYS A 50 -15.17 10.68 11.20
C LYS A 50 -15.81 11.42 10.04
N GLU A 51 -15.90 12.75 10.10
CA GLU A 51 -16.52 13.52 9.01
C GLU A 51 -15.75 13.40 7.70
N THR A 52 -14.42 13.40 7.75
CA THR A 52 -13.60 13.19 6.55
C THR A 52 -13.79 11.80 5.97
N LEU A 53 -13.81 10.74 6.78
CA LEU A 53 -14.10 9.38 6.30
C LEU A 53 -15.51 9.25 5.69
N ILE A 54 -16.53 9.84 6.32
CA ILE A 54 -17.91 9.84 5.81
C ILE A 54 -18.00 10.59 4.47
N ASN A 55 -17.35 11.76 4.36
CA ASN A 55 -17.31 12.53 3.11
C ASN A 55 -16.57 11.77 2.00
N LEU A 56 -15.49 11.07 2.33
CA LEU A 56 -14.76 10.22 1.39
C LEU A 56 -15.60 9.01 0.96
N GLU A 57 -16.45 8.47 1.84
CA GLU A 57 -17.37 7.38 1.53
C GLU A 57 -18.52 7.83 0.62
N HIS A 58 -19.07 9.04 0.82
CA HIS A 58 -20.10 9.61 -0.05
C HIS A 58 -19.59 10.00 -1.44
N ILE A 59 -18.31 10.40 -1.54
CA ILE A 59 -17.69 10.84 -2.79
C ILE A 59 -16.54 9.89 -3.15
N PRO A 60 -16.82 8.71 -3.74
CA PRO A 60 -15.80 7.70 -4.05
C PRO A 60 -14.72 8.21 -5.01
N LEU A 61 -15.07 9.16 -5.89
CA LEU A 61 -14.12 9.87 -6.76
C LEU A 61 -13.05 10.63 -5.95
N LEU A 62 -13.43 11.24 -4.83
CA LEU A 62 -12.50 11.96 -3.96
C LEU A 62 -11.56 10.99 -3.26
N ALA A 63 -12.10 9.88 -2.72
CA ALA A 63 -11.30 8.82 -2.11
C ALA A 63 -10.28 8.21 -3.09
N LEU A 64 -10.68 8.05 -4.35
CA LEU A 64 -9.81 7.58 -5.43
C LEU A 64 -8.67 8.58 -5.74
N LEU A 65 -8.95 9.88 -5.81
CA LEU A 65 -7.90 10.89 -6.06
C LEU A 65 -6.93 11.02 -4.89
N VAL A 66 -7.44 11.02 -3.65
CA VAL A 66 -6.62 11.11 -2.44
C VAL A 66 -5.68 9.91 -2.34
N SER A 67 -6.20 8.70 -2.57
CA SER A 67 -5.39 7.48 -2.55
C SER A 67 -4.41 7.36 -3.73
N ALA A 68 -4.75 7.91 -4.89
CA ALA A 68 -3.84 8.02 -6.03
C ALA A 68 -2.65 8.93 -5.72
N LEU A 69 -2.90 10.11 -5.14
CA LEU A 69 -1.84 11.02 -4.69
C LEU A 69 -0.97 10.38 -3.61
N PHE A 70 -1.61 9.77 -2.59
CA PHE A 70 -0.91 9.09 -1.52
C PHE A 70 0.00 7.97 -2.04
N THR A 71 -0.49 7.16 -2.99
CA THR A 71 0.29 6.09 -3.61
C THR A 71 1.40 6.65 -4.51
N SER A 72 1.17 7.77 -5.19
CA SER A 72 2.21 8.42 -6.00
C SER A 72 3.37 8.94 -5.13
N ILE A 73 3.10 9.33 -3.87
CA ILE A 73 4.12 9.77 -2.90
C ILE A 73 4.87 8.56 -2.32
N ILE A 74 4.13 7.54 -1.88
CA ILE A 74 4.70 6.35 -1.25
C ILE A 74 5.36 5.41 -2.28
N GLN A 75 5.02 5.55 -3.56
CA GLN A 75 5.56 4.80 -4.69
C GLN A 75 5.30 3.28 -4.66
N SER A 76 4.52 2.80 -3.69
CA SER A 76 4.26 1.39 -3.47
C SER A 76 2.76 1.12 -3.36
N SER A 77 2.14 0.64 -4.45
CA SER A 77 0.72 0.27 -4.45
C SER A 77 0.43 -0.92 -3.52
N THR A 78 1.36 -1.86 -3.39
CA THR A 78 1.18 -3.02 -2.50
C THR A 78 1.16 -2.62 -1.04
N ALA A 79 1.97 -1.62 -0.65
CA ALA A 79 1.92 -1.06 0.69
C ALA A 79 0.59 -0.33 0.95
N THR A 80 0.11 0.49 0.00
CA THR A 80 -1.18 1.18 0.15
C THR A 80 -2.35 0.21 0.28
N MET A 81 -2.39 -0.85 -0.54
CA MET A 81 -3.42 -1.88 -0.43
C MET A 81 -3.35 -2.63 0.89
N GLY A 82 -2.15 -3.04 1.32
CA GLY A 82 -1.95 -3.74 2.59
C GLY A 82 -2.43 -2.91 3.79
N LEU A 83 -2.15 -1.61 3.77
CA LEU A 83 -2.67 -0.66 4.76
C LEU A 83 -4.20 -0.60 4.72
N THR A 84 -4.79 -0.44 3.53
CA THR A 84 -6.26 -0.36 3.35
C THR A 84 -6.95 -1.63 3.86
N ILE A 85 -6.42 -2.80 3.53
CA ILE A 85 -6.93 -4.10 4.02
C ILE A 85 -6.81 -4.18 5.54
N SER A 86 -5.68 -3.77 6.11
CA SER A 86 -5.48 -3.76 7.56
C SER A 86 -6.47 -2.85 8.29
N LEU A 87 -6.74 -1.67 7.73
CA LEU A 87 -7.71 -0.71 8.28
C LEU A 87 -9.14 -1.24 8.16
N ALA A 88 -9.47 -1.88 7.04
CA ALA A 88 -10.77 -2.53 6.82
C ALA A 88 -10.99 -3.69 7.81
N MET A 89 -9.99 -4.54 8.05
CA MET A 89 -10.05 -5.64 9.01
C MET A 89 -10.30 -5.16 10.45
N GLN A 90 -9.93 -3.93 10.78
CA GLN A 90 -10.13 -3.33 12.10
C GLN A 90 -11.38 -2.44 12.16
N GLY A 91 -12.22 -2.49 11.12
CA GLY A 91 -13.44 -1.69 11.03
C GLY A 91 -13.19 -0.19 11.11
N LEU A 92 -12.03 0.28 10.65
CA LEU A 92 -11.71 1.71 10.54
C LEU A 92 -12.28 2.31 9.26
N ILE A 93 -12.36 1.50 8.21
CA ILE A 93 -12.77 1.89 6.87
C ILE A 93 -13.82 0.87 6.39
N SER A 94 -14.91 1.35 5.79
CA SER A 94 -15.95 0.49 5.21
C SER A 94 -15.49 -0.11 3.88
N LEU A 95 -16.15 -1.18 3.42
CA LEU A 95 -15.85 -1.77 2.12
C LEU A 95 -16.07 -0.76 0.97
N ASN A 96 -17.09 0.10 1.11
CA ASN A 96 -17.43 1.15 0.14
C ASN A 96 -16.30 2.19 0.00
N LEU A 97 -15.55 2.46 1.07
CA LEU A 97 -14.40 3.34 1.04
C LEU A 97 -13.11 2.59 0.64
N ALA A 98 -12.98 1.31 0.97
CA ALA A 98 -11.81 0.49 0.62
C ALA A 98 -11.66 0.29 -0.90
N VAL A 99 -12.77 0.02 -1.62
CA VAL A 99 -12.76 -0.19 -3.08
C VAL A 99 -12.17 1.01 -3.86
N PRO A 100 -12.67 2.26 -3.70
CA PRO A 100 -12.12 3.41 -4.41
C PRO A 100 -10.67 3.71 -4.01
N ILE A 101 -10.26 3.41 -2.77
CA ILE A 101 -8.86 3.54 -2.35
C ILE A 101 -7.95 2.55 -3.11
N ILE A 102 -8.38 1.29 -3.25
CA ILE A 102 -7.62 0.28 -4.00
C ILE A 102 -7.52 0.70 -5.47
N LEU A 103 -8.62 1.17 -6.08
CA LEU A 103 -8.63 1.66 -7.46
C LEU A 103 -7.71 2.89 -7.64
N GLY A 104 -7.73 3.84 -6.69
CA GLY A 104 -6.83 4.98 -6.70
C GLY A 104 -5.37 4.59 -6.57
N SER A 105 -5.03 3.54 -5.82
CA SER A 105 -3.65 3.05 -5.72
C SER A 105 -3.08 2.55 -7.07
N HIS A 106 -3.94 2.04 -7.97
CA HIS A 106 -3.53 1.68 -9.33
C HIS A 106 -3.22 2.93 -10.17
N LEU A 107 -4.01 4.01 -10.03
CA LEU A 107 -3.74 5.30 -10.68
C LEU A 107 -2.43 5.91 -10.21
N GLY A 108 -2.21 5.94 -8.90
CA GLY A 108 -0.99 6.49 -8.31
C GLY A 108 0.28 5.74 -8.73
N SER A 109 0.18 4.42 -9.01
CA SER A 109 1.33 3.69 -9.56
C SER A 109 1.58 4.02 -11.03
N CYS A 110 0.53 4.33 -11.80
CA CYS A 110 0.68 4.76 -13.18
C CYS A 110 1.37 6.12 -13.27
N SER A 111 1.04 7.09 -12.40
CA SER A 111 1.72 8.39 -12.40
C SER A 111 3.23 8.24 -12.19
N THR A 112 3.69 7.44 -11.22
CA THR A 112 5.12 7.18 -11.02
C THR A 112 5.80 6.59 -12.26
N VAL A 113 5.17 5.61 -12.91
CA VAL A 113 5.72 4.94 -14.10
C VAL A 113 5.77 5.89 -15.29
N LEU A 114 4.75 6.74 -15.45
CA LEU A 114 4.74 7.79 -16.48
C LEU A 114 5.83 8.82 -16.21
N PHE A 115 5.97 9.30 -14.97
CA PHE A 115 7.04 10.22 -14.57
C PHE A 115 8.43 9.65 -14.87
N ALA A 116 8.67 8.38 -14.58
CA ALA A 116 9.94 7.70 -14.90
C ALA A 116 10.22 7.62 -16.41
N GLY A 117 9.19 7.71 -17.26
CA GLY A 117 9.32 7.72 -18.72
C GLY A 117 9.56 9.10 -19.34
N ILE A 118 9.39 10.20 -18.59
CA ILE A 118 9.59 11.57 -19.09
C ILE A 118 11.10 11.82 -19.23
N GLY A 119 11.63 11.58 -20.43
CA GLY A 119 13.05 11.69 -20.77
C GLY A 119 13.70 10.40 -21.25
N ALA A 120 12.97 9.28 -21.18
CA ALA A 120 13.45 7.99 -21.68
C ALA A 120 13.24 7.83 -23.20
N SER A 121 13.87 6.80 -23.77
CA SER A 121 13.79 6.45 -25.19
C SER A 121 12.35 6.15 -25.65
N MET A 122 12.09 6.23 -26.95
CA MET A 122 10.76 5.94 -27.51
C MET A 122 10.24 4.53 -27.16
N SER A 123 11.13 3.55 -27.05
CA SER A 123 10.80 2.21 -26.58
C SER A 123 10.36 2.21 -25.11
N ALA A 124 11.08 2.93 -24.24
CA ALA A 124 10.74 3.04 -22.83
C ALA A 124 9.40 3.75 -22.60
N LYS A 125 9.11 4.83 -23.35
CA LYS A 125 7.81 5.52 -23.29
C LYS A 125 6.64 4.62 -23.70
N ARG A 126 6.83 3.74 -24.69
CA ARG A 126 5.80 2.76 -25.09
C ARG A 126 5.55 1.73 -23.99
N VAL A 127 6.60 1.29 -23.31
CA VAL A 127 6.51 0.33 -22.20
C VAL A 127 5.80 0.96 -20.99
N THR A 128 6.14 2.20 -20.60
CA THR A 128 5.47 2.88 -19.48
C THR A 128 3.98 3.09 -19.74
N LEU A 129 3.62 3.44 -20.97
CA LEU A 129 2.23 3.59 -21.40
C LEU A 129 1.49 2.24 -21.43
N ALA A 130 2.14 1.16 -21.89
CA ALA A 130 1.58 -0.18 -21.87
C ALA A 130 1.37 -0.71 -20.43
N ILE A 131 2.32 -0.47 -19.52
CA ILE A 131 2.21 -0.84 -18.10
C ILE A 131 1.04 -0.11 -17.44
N CYS A 132 0.86 1.17 -17.74
CA CYS A 132 -0.26 1.94 -17.20
C CYS A 132 -1.61 1.41 -17.73
N ARG A 133 -1.71 1.09 -19.03
CA ARG A 133 -2.95 0.55 -19.63
C ARG A 133 -3.30 -0.85 -19.14
N GLY A 134 -2.31 -1.66 -18.73
CA GLY A 134 -2.57 -3.01 -18.20
C GLY A 134 -2.95 -3.06 -16.71
N LYS A 135 -2.93 -1.94 -15.99
CA LYS A 135 -3.30 -1.84 -14.56
C LYS A 135 -4.77 -1.45 -14.32
N PHE A 136 -5.48 -1.09 -15.39
CA PHE A 136 -6.88 -0.63 -15.43
C PHE A 136 -7.74 -1.62 -16.19
#